data_AF-K1Y4N8-F1
#
_entry.id   AF-K1Y4N8-F1
#
_cell.length_a   1.000
_cell.length_b   1.000
_cell.length_c   1.000
_cell.angle_alpha   90.00
_cell.angle_beta   90.00
_cell.angle_gamma   90.00
#
_symmetry.space_group_name_H-M   'P 1'
#
loop_
_entity.id
_entity.type
_entity.pdbx_description
1 polymer ?
#
loop_
_entity_poly.entity_id
_entity_poly.type
_entity_poly.pdbx_seq_one_letter_code
_entity_poly.pdbx_strand_id
1 'polypeptide(L)'
;MELYCYQCGRKRVFNSLSAITDHCKSKEGHACAQECKPCKRLFVKQIFLDQHVSAVHQWKCIPCDLFYADEAKLAAHHDSTHNYPCVSCPGQRFPSADALDMHNRASHAHRCAACKMDFYTEKSIADHVARVHGFKCGQCRSKTFYAVAALQAHVQALHGSRCEKCSLGFRTAELLAQHEETSHQLLPCGWCPAVFDCGAAREAHVAAVHFQTGRRSVAVRSVLSPMMMLKIDRGVLRDLRAAAAAAAAATAASGR
;
A
#
# COMPACT_ATOMS: atom_id res chain seq x y z
N MET A 1 -29.57 52.05 5.56
CA MET A 1 -28.48 51.55 4.69
C MET A 1 -28.37 52.52 3.54
N GLU A 2 -27.32 53.33 3.51
CA GLU A 2 -27.14 54.35 2.49
C GLU A 2 -26.49 53.73 1.24
N LEU A 3 -27.09 53.95 0.06
CA LEU A 3 -26.63 53.40 -1.21
C LEU A 3 -26.09 54.55 -2.09
N TYR A 4 -24.97 54.36 -2.77
CA TYR A 4 -24.36 55.44 -3.57
C TYR A 4 -23.92 54.93 -4.94
N CYS A 5 -24.04 55.79 -5.95
CA CYS A 5 -23.49 55.52 -7.28
C CYS A 5 -22.01 55.93 -7.33
N TYR A 6 -21.10 54.95 -7.46
CA TYR A 6 -19.65 55.19 -7.52
C TYR A 6 -19.20 55.91 -8.80
N GLN A 7 -19.93 55.76 -9.92
CA GLN A 7 -19.63 56.47 -11.17
C GLN A 7 -20.07 57.94 -11.17
N CYS A 8 -21.02 58.31 -10.32
CA CYS A 8 -21.36 59.70 -10.05
C CYS A 8 -20.43 60.35 -9.00
N GLY A 9 -19.36 59.67 -8.58
CA GLY A 9 -18.39 60.19 -7.60
C GLY A 9 -18.99 60.43 -6.21
N ARG A 10 -19.89 59.55 -5.75
CA ARG A 10 -20.62 59.68 -4.46
C ARG A 10 -21.46 60.95 -4.30
N LYS A 11 -21.73 61.68 -5.38
CA LYS A 11 -22.50 62.94 -5.34
C LYS A 11 -24.00 62.75 -5.02
N ARG A 12 -24.52 61.52 -5.08
CA ARG A 12 -25.92 61.21 -4.78
C ARG A 12 -26.01 60.00 -3.85
N VAL A 13 -26.76 60.20 -2.76
CA VAL A 13 -27.10 59.18 -1.76
C VAL A 13 -28.53 58.72 -2.03
N PHE A 14 -28.75 57.42 -2.12
CA PHE A 14 -30.03 56.77 -2.35
C PHE A 14 -30.46 56.04 -1.07
N ASN A 15 -31.74 56.19 -0.74
CA ASN A 15 -32.34 55.64 0.48
C ASN A 15 -33.04 54.28 0.26
N SER A 16 -33.08 53.78 -0.98
CA SER A 16 -33.70 52.51 -1.32
C SER A 16 -33.08 51.88 -2.57
N LEU A 17 -33.20 50.56 -2.67
CA LEU A 17 -32.75 49.79 -3.82
C LEU A 17 -33.51 50.20 -5.10
N SER A 18 -34.80 50.54 -5.00
CA SER A 18 -35.59 51.04 -6.13
C SER A 18 -35.03 52.37 -6.63
N ALA A 19 -34.74 53.32 -5.73
CA ALA A 19 -34.25 54.65 -6.12
C ALA A 19 -32.90 54.59 -6.85
N ILE A 20 -31.97 53.71 -6.44
CA ILE A 20 -30.71 53.53 -7.16
C ILE A 20 -30.91 52.74 -8.47
N THR A 21 -31.87 51.81 -8.51
CA THR A 21 -32.20 51.05 -9.72
C THR A 21 -32.84 51.94 -10.79
N ASP A 22 -33.76 52.82 -10.40
CA ASP A 22 -34.43 53.78 -11.28
C ASP A 22 -33.45 54.84 -11.78
N HIS A 23 -32.51 55.26 -10.93
CA HIS A 23 -31.37 56.09 -11.33
C HIS A 23 -30.54 55.41 -12.44
N CYS A 24 -30.21 54.12 -12.30
CA CYS A 24 -29.46 53.36 -13.29
C CYS A 24 -30.25 53.08 -14.59
N LYS A 25 -31.59 53.07 -14.54
CA LYS A 25 -32.46 52.83 -15.72
C LYS A 25 -32.85 54.10 -16.48
N SER A 26 -32.61 55.28 -15.91
CA SER A 26 -32.97 56.58 -16.52
C SER A 26 -32.08 56.94 -17.73
N LYS A 27 -32.50 57.93 -18.55
CA LYS A 27 -31.70 58.42 -19.71
C LYS A 27 -30.38 59.08 -19.30
N GLU A 28 -30.25 59.51 -18.04
CA GLU A 28 -28.99 59.99 -17.42
C GLU A 28 -28.31 58.88 -16.59
N GLY A 29 -28.83 57.66 -16.63
CA GLY A 29 -28.45 56.52 -15.83
C GLY A 29 -27.30 55.70 -16.40
N HIS A 30 -26.51 55.12 -15.51
CA HIS A 30 -25.50 54.12 -15.87
C HIS A 30 -26.17 52.74 -16.01
N ALA A 31 -25.80 51.98 -17.03
CA ALA A 31 -26.25 50.60 -17.20
C ALA A 31 -25.86 49.72 -16.00
N CYS A 32 -26.73 49.61 -15.00
CA CYS A 32 -26.59 48.68 -13.88
C CYS A 32 -27.82 47.79 -13.81
N ALA A 33 -27.59 46.50 -13.64
CA ALA A 33 -28.24 45.69 -12.60
C ALA A 33 -27.85 44.23 -12.81
N GLN A 34 -26.64 43.85 -12.41
CA GLN A 34 -26.32 42.44 -12.21
C GLN A 34 -26.62 42.11 -10.73
N GLU A 35 -27.61 41.26 -10.51
CA GLU A 35 -28.04 40.83 -9.17
C GLU A 35 -27.21 39.61 -8.72
N CYS A 36 -26.64 39.68 -7.54
CA CYS A 36 -26.06 38.53 -6.88
C CYS A 36 -27.18 37.59 -6.44
N LYS A 37 -27.39 36.48 -7.17
CA LYS A 37 -28.43 35.48 -6.82
C LYS A 37 -28.35 35.00 -5.36
N PRO A 38 -27.15 34.75 -4.79
CA PRO A 38 -26.99 34.39 -3.37
C PRO A 38 -27.54 35.38 -2.33
N CYS A 39 -27.34 36.70 -2.52
CA CYS A 39 -27.62 37.70 -1.48
C CYS A 39 -28.47 38.88 -1.93
N LYS A 40 -28.96 38.86 -3.17
CA LYS A 40 -29.84 39.85 -3.80
C LYS A 40 -29.27 41.27 -3.88
N ARG A 41 -27.96 41.42 -3.67
CA ARG A 41 -27.26 42.72 -3.85
C ARG A 41 -27.09 43.02 -5.33
N LEU A 42 -27.23 44.30 -5.69
CA LEU A 42 -27.10 44.78 -7.06
C LEU A 42 -25.72 45.35 -7.32
N PHE A 43 -25.18 45.01 -8.49
CA PHE A 43 -23.87 45.43 -8.95
C PHE A 43 -23.98 46.14 -10.29
N VAL A 44 -23.11 47.14 -10.45
CA VAL A 44 -23.06 48.02 -11.62
C VAL A 44 -22.53 47.30 -12.85
N LYS A 45 -21.59 46.36 -12.66
CA LYS A 45 -20.96 45.58 -13.73
C LYS A 45 -20.70 44.14 -13.27
N GLN A 46 -20.61 43.21 -14.22
CA GLN A 46 -20.31 41.80 -13.95
C GLN A 46 -19.00 41.62 -13.16
N ILE A 47 -17.95 42.38 -13.49
CA ILE A 47 -16.66 42.30 -12.79
C ILE A 47 -16.80 42.57 -11.27
N PHE A 48 -17.65 43.52 -10.88
CA PHE A 48 -17.86 43.82 -9.46
C PHE A 48 -18.74 42.77 -8.77
N LEU A 49 -19.68 42.16 -9.52
CA LEU A 49 -20.43 41.01 -9.03
C LEU A 49 -19.50 39.80 -8.83
N ASP A 50 -18.64 39.48 -9.80
CA ASP A 50 -17.72 38.36 -9.74
C ASP A 50 -16.72 38.54 -8.58
N GLN A 51 -16.20 39.75 -8.38
CA GLN A 51 -15.32 40.07 -7.25
C GLN A 51 -16.05 39.98 -5.90
N HIS A 52 -17.34 40.34 -5.86
CA HIS A 52 -18.15 40.15 -4.66
C HIS A 52 -18.42 38.67 -4.39
N VAL A 53 -18.77 37.88 -5.40
CA VAL A 53 -19.04 36.45 -5.26
C VAL A 53 -17.77 35.72 -4.84
N SER A 54 -16.61 36.06 -5.43
CA SER A 54 -15.34 35.43 -5.05
C SER A 54 -14.87 35.82 -3.65
N ALA A 55 -15.19 37.01 -3.15
CA ALA A 55 -14.78 37.45 -1.81
C ALA A 55 -15.76 37.07 -0.69
N VAL A 56 -17.06 37.03 -0.98
CA VAL A 56 -18.13 36.88 0.04
C VAL A 56 -18.83 35.53 -0.06
N HIS A 57 -18.90 34.96 -1.26
CA HIS A 57 -19.58 33.70 -1.55
C HIS A 57 -18.60 32.60 -1.97
N GLN A 58 -17.34 32.74 -1.54
CA GLN A 58 -16.28 31.79 -1.80
C GLN A 58 -16.59 30.39 -1.23
N TRP A 59 -17.13 30.36 -0.01
CA TRP A 59 -17.33 29.12 0.75
C TRP A 59 -18.78 28.68 0.63
N LYS A 60 -19.10 28.03 -0.49
CA LYS A 60 -20.44 27.51 -0.79
C LYS A 60 -20.50 25.99 -0.60
N CYS A 61 -21.51 25.53 0.12
CA CYS A 61 -21.92 24.12 0.15
C CYS A 61 -22.66 23.77 -1.15
N ILE A 62 -22.12 22.88 -1.97
CA ILE A 62 -22.78 22.45 -3.22
C ILE A 62 -24.05 21.62 -2.93
N PRO A 63 -24.06 20.66 -1.98
CA PRO A 63 -25.25 19.84 -1.74
C PRO A 63 -26.48 20.62 -1.25
N CYS A 64 -26.27 21.77 -0.61
CA CYS A 64 -27.30 22.51 0.11
C CYS A 64 -27.42 23.98 -0.31
N ASP A 65 -26.57 24.43 -1.24
CA ASP A 65 -26.47 25.80 -1.75
C ASP A 65 -26.30 26.91 -0.69
N LEU A 66 -25.93 26.55 0.55
CA LEU A 66 -25.65 27.48 1.65
C LEU A 66 -24.26 28.09 1.54
N PHE A 67 -24.12 29.32 2.05
CA PHE A 67 -22.87 30.09 2.06
C PHE A 67 -22.35 30.28 3.48
N TYR A 68 -21.04 30.20 3.64
CA TYR A 68 -20.35 30.31 4.92
C TYR A 68 -19.32 31.44 4.88
N ALA A 69 -19.01 32.00 6.05
CA ALA A 69 -18.10 33.15 6.14
C ALA A 69 -16.64 32.79 5.81
N ASP A 70 -16.26 31.53 6.02
CA ASP A 70 -14.89 31.03 5.88
C ASP A 70 -14.90 29.50 5.63
N GLU A 71 -13.74 28.97 5.24
CA GLU A 71 -13.53 27.54 4.99
C GLU A 71 -13.80 26.68 6.23
N ALA A 72 -13.43 27.16 7.42
CA ALA A 72 -13.57 26.40 8.65
C ALA A 72 -15.06 26.16 9.00
N LYS A 73 -15.91 27.16 8.79
CA LYS A 73 -17.37 27.03 8.97
C LYS A 73 -18.01 26.14 7.93
N LEU A 74 -17.56 26.19 6.67
CA LEU A 74 -18.01 25.26 5.64
C LEU A 74 -17.60 23.82 5.97
N ALA A 75 -16.36 23.62 6.43
CA ALA A 75 -15.86 22.33 6.87
C ALA A 75 -16.67 21.79 8.06
N ALA A 76 -16.90 22.61 9.08
CA ALA A 76 -17.74 22.23 10.23
C ALA A 76 -19.19 21.91 9.84
N HIS A 77 -19.78 22.66 8.91
CA HIS A 77 -21.09 22.33 8.34
C HIS A 77 -21.07 20.99 7.64
N HIS A 78 -20.06 20.74 6.81
CA HIS A 78 -19.95 19.48 6.13
C HIS A 78 -19.75 18.31 7.11
N ASP A 79 -18.95 18.45 8.16
CA ASP A 79 -18.72 17.37 9.13
C ASP A 79 -19.96 17.09 9.99
N SER A 80 -20.81 18.10 10.22
CA SER A 80 -22.07 17.95 10.98
C SER A 80 -23.27 17.52 10.13
N THR A 81 -23.33 17.93 8.86
CA THR A 81 -24.54 17.77 8.01
C THR A 81 -24.31 16.89 6.78
N HIS A 82 -23.07 16.83 6.28
CA HIS A 82 -22.68 16.04 5.10
C HIS A 82 -21.47 15.16 5.41
N ASN A 83 -21.57 14.39 6.50
CA ASN A 83 -20.45 13.65 7.12
C ASN A 83 -19.95 12.46 6.26
N TYR A 84 -20.48 12.28 5.07
CA TYR A 84 -20.16 11.17 4.18
C TYR A 84 -19.49 11.68 2.89
N PRO A 85 -18.18 11.98 2.92
CA PRO A 85 -17.44 12.39 1.73
C PRO A 85 -17.21 11.21 0.78
N CYS A 86 -17.32 11.45 -0.53
CA CYS A 86 -16.88 10.49 -1.54
C CYS A 86 -15.36 10.57 -1.71
N VAL A 87 -14.68 9.41 -1.65
CA VAL A 87 -13.23 9.31 -1.84
C VAL A 87 -12.81 9.42 -3.31
N SER A 88 -13.73 9.09 -4.22
CA SER A 88 -13.48 9.05 -5.67
C SER A 88 -13.84 10.38 -6.35
N CYS A 89 -14.66 11.22 -5.70
CA CYS A 89 -15.07 12.53 -6.21
C CYS A 89 -14.70 13.65 -5.24
N PRO A 90 -13.67 14.46 -5.56
CA PRO A 90 -13.31 15.63 -4.76
C PRO A 90 -14.48 16.60 -4.58
N GLY A 91 -14.76 17.00 -3.34
CA GLY A 91 -15.81 17.98 -3.02
C GLY A 91 -17.25 17.44 -3.00
N GLN A 92 -17.48 16.18 -3.38
CA GLN A 92 -18.79 15.54 -3.23
C GLN A 92 -18.94 14.98 -1.82
N ARG A 93 -19.96 15.46 -1.11
CA ARG A 93 -20.33 15.02 0.24
C ARG A 93 -21.82 14.74 0.30
N PHE A 94 -22.20 13.73 1.08
CA PHE A 94 -23.57 13.24 1.14
C PHE A 94 -24.13 13.37 2.56
N PRO A 95 -25.46 13.56 2.69
CA PRO A 95 -26.12 13.74 3.98
C PRO A 95 -26.25 12.43 4.79
N SER A 96 -26.15 11.27 4.14
CA SER A 96 -26.26 9.96 4.80
C SER A 96 -25.35 8.92 4.14
N ALA A 97 -25.08 7.84 4.88
CA ALA A 97 -24.36 6.68 4.37
C ALA A 97 -25.07 6.06 3.15
N ASP A 98 -26.40 5.98 3.18
CA ASP A 98 -27.20 5.42 2.09
C ASP A 98 -27.12 6.27 0.81
N ALA A 99 -27.10 7.60 0.94
CA ALA A 99 -26.96 8.50 -0.19
C ALA A 99 -25.56 8.38 -0.83
N LEU A 100 -24.51 8.23 0.00
CA LEU A 100 -23.16 7.95 -0.48
C LEU A 100 -23.08 6.55 -1.15
N ASP A 101 -23.70 5.53 -0.56
CA ASP A 101 -23.72 4.16 -1.11
C ASP A 101 -24.43 4.14 -2.48
N MET A 102 -25.57 4.80 -2.60
CA MET A 102 -26.30 4.93 -3.87
C MET A 102 -25.47 5.65 -4.93
N HIS A 103 -24.81 6.76 -4.57
CA HIS A 103 -23.89 7.45 -5.47
C HIS A 103 -22.74 6.55 -5.92
N ASN A 104 -22.09 5.87 -4.98
CA ASN A 104 -21.00 4.97 -5.26
C ASN A 104 -21.43 3.80 -6.17
N ARG A 105 -22.63 3.25 -5.97
CA ARG A 105 -23.19 2.22 -6.86
C ARG A 105 -23.44 2.73 -8.27
N ALA A 106 -23.92 3.97 -8.41
CA ALA A 106 -24.24 4.55 -9.71
C ALA A 106 -22.98 4.99 -10.48
N SER A 107 -21.96 5.48 -9.79
CA SER A 107 -20.82 6.18 -10.42
C SER A 107 -19.47 5.47 -10.26
N HIS A 108 -19.32 4.57 -9.28
CA HIS A 108 -18.03 3.98 -8.90
C HIS A 108 -18.08 2.46 -8.70
N ALA A 109 -19.17 1.79 -9.09
CA ALA A 109 -19.32 0.36 -8.86
C ALA A 109 -18.37 -0.47 -9.72
N HIS A 110 -17.44 -1.14 -9.05
CA HIS A 110 -16.68 -2.27 -9.55
C HIS A 110 -17.35 -3.55 -9.02
N ARG A 111 -18.05 -4.26 -9.91
CA ARG A 111 -18.73 -5.51 -9.55
C ARG A 111 -17.80 -6.69 -9.70
N CYS A 112 -17.61 -7.45 -8.61
CA CYS A 112 -16.86 -8.70 -8.66
C CYS A 112 -17.55 -9.69 -9.60
N ALA A 113 -16.81 -10.21 -10.59
CA ALA A 113 -17.36 -11.14 -11.56
C ALA A 113 -17.79 -12.48 -10.93
N ALA A 114 -17.09 -12.92 -9.87
CA ALA A 114 -17.28 -14.21 -9.22
C ALA A 114 -18.44 -14.23 -8.21
N CYS A 115 -18.56 -13.21 -7.35
CA CYS A 115 -19.58 -13.18 -6.29
C CYS A 115 -20.61 -12.05 -6.41
N LYS A 116 -20.49 -11.20 -7.45
CA LYS A 116 -21.39 -10.07 -7.75
C LYS A 116 -21.47 -8.98 -6.67
N MET A 117 -20.60 -9.01 -5.66
CA MET A 117 -20.43 -7.93 -4.69
C MET A 117 -19.90 -6.67 -5.36
N ASP A 118 -20.42 -5.51 -4.94
CA ASP A 118 -20.00 -4.20 -5.42
C ASP A 118 -18.89 -3.62 -4.53
N PHE A 119 -17.93 -2.98 -5.18
CA PHE A 119 -16.80 -2.30 -4.56
C PHE A 119 -16.64 -0.92 -5.19
N TYR A 120 -16.18 0.07 -4.44
CA TYR A 120 -16.23 1.47 -4.87
C TYR A 120 -14.87 2.08 -5.20
N THR A 121 -13.80 1.28 -5.10
CA THR A 121 -12.45 1.63 -5.54
C THR A 121 -11.75 0.42 -6.17
N GLU A 122 -10.86 0.66 -7.12
CA GLU A 122 -10.05 -0.39 -7.77
C GLU A 122 -9.25 -1.21 -6.76
N LYS A 123 -8.66 -0.55 -5.75
CA LYS A 123 -7.94 -1.22 -4.67
C LYS A 123 -8.85 -2.16 -3.88
N SER A 124 -10.08 -1.73 -3.54
CA SER A 124 -11.00 -2.54 -2.75
C SER A 124 -11.46 -3.81 -3.47
N ILE A 125 -11.70 -3.76 -4.79
CA ILE A 125 -12.03 -4.97 -5.56
C ILE A 125 -10.80 -5.86 -5.74
N ALA A 126 -9.61 -5.28 -5.99
CA ALA A 126 -8.37 -6.05 -6.10
C ALA A 126 -8.04 -6.81 -4.81
N ASP A 127 -8.14 -6.14 -3.66
CA ASP A 127 -7.92 -6.73 -2.35
C ASP A 127 -8.97 -7.82 -2.04
N HIS A 128 -10.24 -7.58 -2.40
CA HIS A 128 -11.30 -8.58 -2.28
C HIS A 128 -10.99 -9.82 -3.11
N VAL A 129 -10.69 -9.66 -4.39
CA VAL A 129 -10.38 -10.78 -5.30
C VAL A 129 -9.16 -11.55 -4.80
N ALA A 130 -8.10 -10.86 -4.35
CA ALA A 130 -6.89 -11.50 -3.83
C ALA A 130 -7.12 -12.28 -2.53
N ARG A 131 -8.02 -11.81 -1.65
CA ARG A 131 -8.29 -12.45 -0.34
C ARG A 131 -9.35 -13.53 -0.39
N VAL A 132 -10.42 -13.31 -1.16
CA VAL A 132 -11.61 -14.17 -1.19
C VAL A 132 -11.55 -15.17 -2.34
N HIS A 133 -10.99 -14.76 -3.48
CA HIS A 133 -10.92 -15.56 -4.70
C HIS A 133 -9.49 -15.95 -5.10
N GLY A 134 -8.49 -15.58 -4.29
CA GLY A 134 -7.09 -15.90 -4.50
C GLY A 134 -6.71 -17.23 -3.87
N PHE A 135 -6.20 -18.14 -4.70
CA PHE A 135 -5.62 -19.42 -4.29
C PHE A 135 -4.10 -19.28 -4.18
N LYS A 136 -3.56 -19.39 -2.97
CA LYS A 136 -2.11 -19.31 -2.71
C LYS A 136 -1.47 -20.69 -2.86
N CYS A 137 -0.29 -20.74 -3.48
CA CYS A 137 0.52 -21.96 -3.44
C CYS A 137 1.22 -22.07 -2.08
N GLY A 138 1.05 -23.19 -1.39
CA GLY A 138 1.67 -23.43 -0.07
C GLY A 138 3.19 -23.55 -0.09
N GLN A 139 3.79 -23.73 -1.26
CA GLN A 139 5.25 -23.89 -1.44
C GLN A 139 5.92 -22.63 -2.02
N CYS A 140 5.14 -21.63 -2.44
CA CYS A 140 5.63 -20.35 -2.93
C CYS A 140 5.24 -19.22 -1.99
N ARG A 141 6.19 -18.35 -1.64
CA ARG A 141 5.90 -17.20 -0.75
C ARG A 141 4.98 -16.15 -1.36
N SER A 142 4.97 -15.99 -2.69
CA SER A 142 4.34 -14.83 -3.34
C SER A 142 3.35 -15.16 -4.47
N LYS A 143 3.17 -16.44 -4.83
CA LYS A 143 2.31 -16.80 -5.96
C LYS A 143 0.86 -17.00 -5.51
N THR A 144 -0.03 -16.19 -6.08
CA THR A 144 -1.49 -16.27 -5.91
C THR A 144 -2.12 -16.46 -7.29
N PHE A 145 -3.10 -17.35 -7.38
CA PHE A 145 -3.81 -17.71 -8.60
C PHE A 145 -5.30 -17.43 -8.42
N TYR A 146 -6.02 -17.17 -9.50
CA TYR A 146 -7.45 -16.82 -9.46
C TYR A 146 -8.35 -17.91 -10.07
N ALA A 147 -7.77 -19.08 -10.37
CA ALA A 147 -8.46 -20.27 -10.82
C ALA A 147 -7.77 -21.51 -10.23
N VAL A 148 -8.57 -22.50 -9.81
CA VAL A 148 -8.05 -23.76 -9.26
C VAL A 148 -7.17 -24.48 -10.28
N ALA A 149 -7.60 -24.54 -11.54
CA ALA A 149 -6.82 -25.15 -12.62
C ALA A 149 -5.45 -24.47 -12.82
N ALA A 150 -5.37 -23.15 -12.66
CA ALA A 150 -4.10 -22.42 -12.78
C ALA A 150 -3.15 -22.72 -11.61
N LEU A 151 -3.68 -22.83 -10.38
CA LEU A 151 -2.89 -23.29 -9.24
C LEU A 151 -2.41 -24.74 -9.42
N GLN A 152 -3.30 -25.63 -9.88
CA GLN A 152 -2.96 -27.04 -10.11
C GLN A 152 -1.88 -27.19 -11.17
N ALA A 153 -2.01 -26.50 -12.30
CA ALA A 153 -1.00 -26.47 -13.35
C ALA A 153 0.35 -25.93 -12.84
N HIS A 154 0.32 -24.87 -12.02
CA HIS A 154 1.53 -24.34 -11.38
C HIS A 154 2.19 -25.36 -10.44
N VAL A 155 1.41 -26.02 -9.58
CA VAL A 155 1.92 -27.04 -8.66
C VAL A 155 2.48 -28.23 -9.44
N GLN A 156 1.81 -28.71 -10.49
CA GLN A 156 2.36 -29.76 -11.34
C GLN A 156 3.67 -29.34 -12.02
N ALA A 157 3.72 -28.13 -12.57
CA ALA A 157 4.89 -27.66 -13.33
C ALA A 157 6.12 -27.36 -12.46
N LEU A 158 5.93 -26.85 -11.24
CA LEU A 158 7.04 -26.37 -10.40
C LEU A 158 7.25 -27.17 -9.12
N HIS A 159 6.24 -27.93 -8.69
CA HIS A 159 6.23 -28.68 -7.43
C HIS A 159 5.78 -30.14 -7.62
N GLY A 160 5.77 -30.63 -8.87
CA GLY A 160 5.29 -31.98 -9.21
C GLY A 160 6.19 -33.09 -8.67
N SER A 161 7.49 -32.84 -8.52
CA SER A 161 8.44 -33.77 -7.89
C SER A 161 8.71 -33.35 -6.45
N ARG A 162 8.17 -34.07 -5.47
CA ARG A 162 8.25 -33.71 -4.04
C ARG A 162 9.15 -34.68 -3.28
N CYS A 163 10.01 -34.15 -2.41
CA CYS A 163 10.79 -34.96 -1.49
C CYS A 163 9.90 -35.48 -0.35
N GLU A 164 9.92 -36.78 -0.10
CA GLU A 164 9.11 -37.38 0.97
C GLU A 164 9.60 -37.00 2.37
N LYS A 165 10.91 -36.78 2.53
CA LYS A 165 11.54 -36.50 3.84
C LYS A 165 11.27 -35.08 4.34
N CYS A 166 11.30 -34.08 3.46
CA CYS A 166 11.19 -32.67 3.84
C CYS A 166 10.05 -31.92 3.14
N SER A 167 9.31 -32.59 2.25
CA SER A 167 8.15 -32.03 1.53
C SER A 167 8.43 -30.84 0.62
N LEU A 168 9.70 -30.52 0.36
CA LEU A 168 10.09 -29.55 -0.65
C LEU A 168 9.73 -30.06 -2.06
N GLY A 169 9.12 -29.20 -2.85
CA GLY A 169 8.75 -29.47 -4.24
C GLY A 169 9.75 -28.90 -5.23
N PHE A 170 10.02 -29.67 -6.27
CA PHE A 170 10.98 -29.40 -7.32
C PHE A 170 10.30 -29.49 -8.69
N ARG A 171 10.84 -28.72 -9.64
CA ARG A 171 10.31 -28.63 -11.01
C ARG A 171 10.68 -29.84 -11.88
N THR A 172 11.74 -30.58 -11.54
CA THR A 172 12.12 -31.81 -12.24
C THR A 172 12.56 -32.88 -11.25
N ALA A 173 12.50 -34.14 -11.69
CA ALA A 173 12.97 -35.28 -10.93
C ALA A 173 14.49 -35.24 -10.70
N GLU A 174 15.30 -34.69 -11.64
CA GLU A 174 16.74 -34.59 -11.43
C GLU A 174 17.09 -33.65 -10.27
N LEU A 175 16.38 -32.53 -10.14
CA LEU A 175 16.59 -31.57 -9.04
C LEU A 175 16.15 -32.16 -7.70
N LEU A 176 15.10 -32.96 -7.69
CA LEU A 176 14.71 -33.72 -6.52
C LEU A 176 15.79 -34.74 -6.13
N ALA A 177 16.29 -35.53 -7.09
CA ALA A 177 17.34 -36.50 -6.86
C ALA A 177 18.63 -35.84 -6.35
N GLN A 178 19.03 -34.72 -6.94
CA GLN A 178 20.18 -33.92 -6.48
C GLN A 178 19.94 -33.37 -5.07
N HIS A 179 18.73 -32.90 -4.75
CA HIS A 179 18.39 -32.47 -3.40
C HIS A 179 18.46 -33.63 -2.40
N GLU A 180 17.91 -34.80 -2.72
CA GLU A 180 17.94 -35.97 -1.85
C GLU A 180 19.38 -36.46 -1.62
N GLU A 181 20.20 -36.40 -2.66
CA GLU A 181 21.62 -36.72 -2.56
C GLU A 181 22.36 -35.69 -1.70
N THR A 182 22.18 -34.39 -1.92
CA THR A 182 23.00 -33.38 -1.21
C THR A 182 22.48 -33.00 0.18
N SER A 183 21.17 -33.12 0.41
CA SER A 183 20.49 -32.57 1.60
C SER A 183 19.99 -33.65 2.56
N HIS A 184 19.81 -34.88 2.08
CA HIS A 184 19.46 -36.05 2.90
C HIS A 184 20.54 -37.13 2.89
N GLN A 185 21.76 -36.76 2.48
CA GLN A 185 22.93 -37.58 2.76
C GLN A 185 23.13 -37.64 4.27
N LEU A 186 23.10 -38.87 4.76
CA LEU A 186 23.45 -39.23 6.11
C LEU A 186 24.84 -38.67 6.45
N LEU A 187 24.88 -37.59 7.25
CA LEU A 187 26.10 -36.91 7.65
C LEU A 187 26.70 -37.61 8.88
N PRO A 188 27.84 -38.30 8.76
CA PRO A 188 28.47 -38.96 9.89
C PRO A 188 29.12 -37.94 10.84
N CYS A 189 29.07 -38.21 12.14
CA CYS A 189 29.84 -37.49 13.14
C CYS A 189 31.34 -37.80 12.96
N GLY A 190 32.20 -36.78 13.08
CA GLY A 190 33.65 -36.95 12.97
C GLY A 190 34.31 -37.60 14.19
N TRP A 191 33.58 -37.75 15.30
CA TRP A 191 34.10 -38.22 16.59
C TRP A 191 33.40 -39.47 17.13
N CYS A 192 32.31 -39.91 16.49
CA CYS A 192 31.60 -41.13 16.88
C CYS A 192 30.84 -41.75 15.70
N PRO A 193 30.32 -42.98 15.84
CA PRO A 193 29.57 -43.66 14.77
C PRO A 193 28.18 -43.08 14.47
N ALA A 194 27.76 -42.01 15.16
CA ALA A 194 26.43 -41.44 14.98
C ALA A 194 26.30 -40.78 13.59
N VAL A 195 25.13 -40.92 12.98
CA VAL A 195 24.84 -40.44 11.63
C VAL A 195 23.54 -39.67 11.63
N PHE A 196 23.51 -38.54 10.92
CA PHE A 196 22.42 -37.56 10.99
C PHE A 196 21.82 -37.29 9.62
N ASP A 197 20.52 -37.02 9.56
CA ASP A 197 19.75 -36.79 8.34
C ASP A 197 19.81 -35.35 7.81
N CYS A 198 20.38 -34.41 8.58
CA CYS A 198 20.65 -33.04 8.17
C CYS A 198 21.81 -32.38 8.94
N GLY A 199 22.39 -31.34 8.36
CA GLY A 199 23.55 -30.61 8.92
C GLY A 199 23.29 -30.02 10.30
N ALA A 200 22.12 -29.42 10.51
CA ALA A 200 21.73 -28.83 11.79
C ALA A 200 21.66 -29.88 12.92
N ALA A 201 21.15 -31.08 12.64
CA ALA A 201 21.09 -32.17 13.62
C ALA A 201 22.48 -32.69 14.01
N ARG A 202 23.40 -32.80 13.03
CA ARG A 202 24.80 -33.16 13.28
C ARG A 202 25.52 -32.12 14.14
N GLU A 203 25.37 -30.84 13.82
CA GLU A 203 26.02 -29.74 14.57
C GLU A 203 25.51 -29.66 16.01
N ALA A 204 24.20 -29.80 16.21
CA ALA A 204 23.61 -29.87 17.54
C ALA A 204 24.14 -31.06 18.36
N HIS A 205 24.27 -32.23 17.73
CA HIS A 205 24.89 -33.41 18.36
C HIS A 205 26.35 -33.17 18.73
N VAL A 206 27.16 -32.61 17.82
CA VAL A 206 28.58 -32.33 18.08
C VAL A 206 28.74 -31.36 19.24
N ALA A 207 27.93 -30.30 19.28
CA ALA A 207 27.93 -29.35 20.39
C ALA A 207 27.52 -30.02 21.72
N ALA A 208 26.46 -30.82 21.71
CA ALA A 208 25.92 -31.44 22.91
C ALA A 208 26.75 -32.61 23.45
N VAL A 209 27.35 -33.43 22.59
CA VAL A 209 28.02 -34.68 23.00
C VAL A 209 29.54 -34.57 23.03
N HIS A 210 30.12 -33.74 22.16
CA HIS A 210 31.58 -33.62 22.02
C HIS A 210 32.13 -32.29 22.57
N PHE A 211 31.28 -31.27 22.75
CA PHE A 211 31.70 -29.95 23.25
C PHE A 211 30.81 -29.45 24.39
N GLN A 212 30.67 -30.25 25.44
CA GLN A 212 30.15 -29.75 26.72
C GLN A 212 31.26 -29.05 27.51
N THR A 213 30.92 -27.84 27.94
CA THR A 213 31.75 -26.87 28.65
C THR A 213 32.53 -27.46 29.82
N GLY A 214 33.87 -27.35 29.78
CA GLY A 214 34.62 -26.97 30.97
C GLY A 214 35.50 -27.98 31.70
N ARG A 215 35.83 -29.18 31.18
CA ARG A 215 36.94 -29.98 31.74
C ARG A 215 37.77 -30.70 30.66
N ARG A 216 39.06 -30.37 30.61
CA ARG A 216 40.10 -31.17 29.95
C ARG A 216 40.35 -32.44 30.78
N SER A 217 40.38 -33.59 30.13
CA SER A 217 41.07 -34.86 30.46
C SER A 217 40.21 -36.07 30.06
N VAL A 218 40.70 -37.24 29.67
CA VAL A 218 42.01 -37.79 29.34
C VAL A 218 41.71 -39.09 28.57
N ALA A 219 42.35 -39.24 27.41
CA ALA A 219 43.04 -40.42 26.89
C ALA A 219 42.38 -41.83 26.73
N VAL A 220 42.71 -42.38 25.54
CA VAL A 220 42.99 -43.78 25.12
C VAL A 220 41.83 -44.78 24.99
N ARG A 221 41.57 -45.27 23.77
CA ARG A 221 42.15 -46.52 23.22
C ARG A 221 41.71 -46.81 21.78
N SER A 222 42.71 -46.81 20.89
CA SER A 222 42.96 -47.77 19.81
C SER A 222 41.76 -48.49 19.20
N VAL A 223 41.32 -48.05 18.01
CA VAL A 223 41.30 -48.92 16.82
C VAL A 223 41.65 -48.05 15.62
N LEU A 224 42.93 -48.06 15.23
CA LEU A 224 43.30 -47.64 13.88
C LEU A 224 42.89 -48.78 12.93
N SER A 225 42.01 -48.49 11.98
CA SER A 225 41.99 -49.20 10.70
C SER A 225 41.97 -48.16 9.57
N PRO A 226 42.78 -48.31 8.51
CA PRO A 226 43.24 -47.21 7.70
C PRO A 226 42.39 -47.06 6.45
N MET A 227 41.80 -45.89 6.19
CA MET A 227 41.59 -45.49 4.79
C MET A 227 41.39 -43.99 4.60
N MET A 228 42.25 -43.44 3.73
CA MET A 228 42.11 -42.20 2.96
C MET A 228 42.41 -40.88 3.70
N MET A 229 43.69 -40.68 3.99
CA MET A 229 44.30 -39.36 4.11
C MET A 229 44.24 -38.62 2.76
N LEU A 230 43.22 -37.79 2.52
CA LEU A 230 43.32 -36.72 1.53
C LEU A 230 44.06 -35.56 2.19
N LYS A 231 45.35 -35.44 1.88
CA LYS A 231 46.20 -34.30 2.26
C LYS A 231 45.66 -33.05 1.56
N ILE A 232 44.98 -32.17 2.29
CA ILE A 232 44.69 -30.83 1.79
C ILE A 232 46.01 -30.05 1.83
N ASP A 233 46.46 -29.59 0.67
CA ASP A 233 47.71 -28.87 0.50
C ASP A 233 47.72 -27.58 1.38
N ARG A 234 48.79 -27.40 2.17
CA ARG A 234 48.94 -26.27 3.10
C ARG A 234 48.92 -24.91 2.38
N GLY A 235 49.16 -24.87 1.07
CA GLY A 235 49.01 -23.67 0.25
C GLY A 235 47.55 -23.21 0.14
N VAL A 236 46.62 -24.14 -0.12
CA VAL A 236 45.19 -23.84 -0.35
C VAL A 236 44.51 -23.26 0.90
N LEU A 237 44.95 -23.69 2.09
CA LEU A 237 44.50 -23.14 3.38
C LEU A 237 45.03 -21.73 3.69
N ARG A 238 46.15 -21.31 3.09
CA ARG A 238 46.66 -19.93 3.19
C ARG A 238 45.87 -18.99 2.28
N ASP A 239 45.53 -19.43 1.08
CA ASP A 239 44.80 -18.63 0.09
C ASP A 239 43.34 -18.41 0.50
N LEU A 240 42.70 -19.43 1.08
CA LEU A 240 41.33 -19.30 1.62
C LEU A 240 41.25 -18.34 2.82
N ARG A 241 42.30 -18.28 3.65
CA ARG A 241 42.37 -17.32 4.77
C ARG A 241 42.63 -15.89 4.29
N ALA A 242 43.43 -15.71 3.24
CA ALA A 242 43.66 -14.40 2.63
C ALA A 242 42.38 -13.87 1.94
N ALA A 243 41.63 -14.73 1.25
CA ALA A 243 40.36 -14.37 0.62
C ALA A 243 39.27 -14.00 1.65
N ALA A 244 39.20 -14.71 2.78
CA ALA A 244 38.27 -14.39 3.85
C ALA A 244 38.60 -13.06 4.56
N ALA A 245 39.89 -12.72 4.72
CA ALA A 245 40.31 -11.45 5.28
C ALA A 245 40.00 -10.26 4.36
N ALA A 246 40.13 -10.44 3.04
CA ALA A 246 39.78 -9.40 2.06
C ALA A 246 38.27 -9.11 2.00
N ALA A 247 37.43 -10.14 2.14
CA ALA A 247 35.97 -9.99 2.17
C ALA A 247 35.46 -9.28 3.44
N ALA A 248 36.12 -9.48 4.58
CA ALA A 248 35.81 -8.80 5.84
C ALA A 248 36.19 -7.31 5.82
N ALA A 249 37.24 -6.93 5.09
CA ALA A 249 37.63 -5.52 4.95
C ALA A 249 36.68 -4.75 4.01
N ALA A 250 36.15 -5.39 2.96
CA ALA A 250 35.22 -4.76 2.02
C ALA A 250 33.84 -4.46 2.63
N THR A 251 33.39 -5.29 3.58
CA THR A 251 32.11 -5.12 4.27
C THR A 251 32.14 -4.04 5.37
N ALA A 252 33.32 -3.70 5.89
CA ALA A 252 33.49 -2.59 6.84
C ALA A 252 33.53 -1.20 6.17
N ALA A 253 33.79 -1.12 4.86
CA ALA A 253 33.93 0.14 4.12
C ALA A 253 32.63 0.66 3.48
N SER A 254 31.58 -0.17 3.36
CA SER A 254 30.29 0.22 2.77
C SER A 254 29.22 0.65 3.78
N GLY A 255 29.62 0.90 5.03
CA GLY A 255 28.74 1.22 6.17
C GLY A 255 28.89 2.63 6.75
N ARG A 256 29.26 3.62 5.92
CA ARG A 256 29.18 5.05 6.26
C ARG A 256 28.36 5.79 5.21
#